data_AF-A0A2A7H4B1-F1
#
_entry.id   AF-A0A2A7H4B1-F1
#
_cell.length_a   1.000
_cell.length_b   1.000
_cell.length_c   1.000
_cell.angle_alpha   90.00
_cell.angle_beta   90.00
_cell.angle_gamma   90.00
#
_symmetry.space_group_name_H-M   'P 1'
#
loop_
_entity.id
_entity.type
_entity.pdbx_description
1 polymer ?
#
loop_
_entity_poly.entity_id
_entity_poly.type
_entity_poly.pdbx_seq_one_letter_code
_entity_poly.pdbx_strand_id
1 'polypeptide(L)'
;MKRWIILFFTILLAGCTGDINHSAYTINDEYELINTSGNAFELFPKQDAVYATQYIPAKVTEIAWDDRYIIAKQIEEKSDPNNPEAAMTNKQNEHYWIIDVKHNKRFGPYNEKQFLEQKDAFKIKKQFQTVETYVKEFKKESA
;
A
#
# COMPACT_ATOMS: atom_id res chain seq x y z
N MET A 1 45.78 35.62 31.44
CA MET A 1 44.59 34.93 31.98
C MET A 1 43.49 34.92 30.94
N LYS A 2 42.99 33.74 30.58
CA LYS A 2 41.58 33.39 30.25
C LYS A 2 41.62 32.22 29.24
N ARG A 3 41.35 31.03 29.77
CA ARG A 3 41.22 29.77 29.02
C ARG A 3 39.92 29.83 28.21
N TRP A 4 39.99 29.65 26.91
CA TRP A 4 38.80 29.45 26.08
C TRP A 4 38.60 27.94 25.91
N ILE A 5 37.78 27.36 26.77
CA ILE A 5 37.30 25.98 26.61
C ILE A 5 36.15 26.06 25.61
N ILE A 6 36.40 25.66 24.36
CA ILE A 6 35.34 25.44 23.38
C ILE A 6 34.79 24.04 23.65
N LEU A 7 33.60 23.99 24.24
CA LEU A 7 32.87 22.76 24.54
C LEU A 7 32.35 22.16 23.22
N PHE A 8 32.89 21.00 22.86
CA PHE A 8 32.39 20.15 21.79
C PHE A 8 31.07 19.51 22.26
N PHE A 9 29.93 20.11 21.92
CA PHE A 9 28.61 19.47 22.10
C PHE A 9 28.20 18.83 20.77
N THR A 10 28.80 17.68 20.46
CA THR A 10 28.25 16.77 19.44
C THR A 10 27.07 16.05 20.06
N ILE A 11 25.89 16.66 19.97
CA ILE A 11 24.62 15.94 20.11
C ILE A 11 24.48 15.11 18.84
N LEU A 12 25.09 13.92 18.84
CA LEU A 12 24.70 12.86 17.94
C LEU A 12 23.27 12.48 18.34
N LEU A 13 22.29 13.07 17.65
CA LEU A 13 20.98 12.46 17.54
C LEU A 13 21.19 11.12 16.82
N ALA A 14 21.45 10.07 17.60
CA ALA A 14 21.18 8.72 17.16
C ALA A 14 19.67 8.66 16.94
N GLY A 15 19.24 8.98 15.72
CA GLY A 15 17.91 8.62 15.28
C GLY A 15 17.81 7.11 15.44
N CYS A 16 16.87 6.64 16.25
CA CYS A 16 16.42 5.27 16.13
C CYS A 16 15.86 5.14 14.71
N THR A 17 16.66 4.63 13.78
CA THR A 17 16.11 3.90 12.64
C THR A 17 15.49 2.66 13.27
N GLY A 18 14.24 2.79 13.72
CA GLY A 18 13.41 1.63 13.94
C GLY A 18 13.28 1.00 12.57
N ASP A 19 14.13 0.02 12.28
CA ASP A 19 13.92 -0.93 11.19
C ASP A 19 12.64 -1.70 11.55
N ILE A 20 11.51 -1.07 11.28
CA ILE A 20 10.28 -1.79 11.14
C ILE A 20 10.47 -2.50 9.80
N ASN A 21 11.01 -3.72 9.88
CA ASN A 21 11.26 -4.62 8.74
C ASN A 21 9.92 -5.03 8.12
N HIS A 22 9.19 -4.07 7.56
CA HIS A 22 8.10 -4.35 6.66
C HIS A 22 8.72 -4.84 5.36
N SER A 23 8.32 -6.03 4.93
CA SER A 23 8.68 -6.48 3.58
C SER A 23 7.95 -5.59 2.58
N ALA A 24 8.70 -4.75 1.88
CA ALA A 24 8.19 -3.92 0.79
C ALA A 24 8.46 -4.60 -0.56
N TYR A 25 7.48 -4.56 -1.45
CA TYR A 25 7.53 -5.16 -2.79
C TYR A 25 7.25 -4.09 -3.83
N THR A 26 8.21 -3.84 -4.72
CA THR A 26 8.13 -2.74 -5.69
C THR A 26 7.13 -3.04 -6.82
N ILE A 27 6.07 -2.22 -6.90
CA ILE A 27 5.09 -2.29 -8.00
C ILE A 27 5.65 -1.55 -9.23
N ASN A 28 6.08 -0.31 -9.03
CA ASN A 28 6.76 0.51 -10.02
C ASN A 28 7.68 1.53 -9.30
N ASP A 29 8.19 2.51 -10.04
CA ASP A 29 9.08 3.54 -9.49
C ASP A 29 8.39 4.44 -8.45
N GLU A 30 7.06 4.50 -8.46
CA GLU A 30 6.26 5.40 -7.62
C GLU A 30 5.52 4.71 -6.47
N TYR A 31 5.27 3.40 -6.56
CA TYR A 31 4.46 2.65 -5.61
C TYR A 31 5.10 1.33 -5.19
N GLU A 32 4.79 0.94 -3.96
CA GLU A 32 5.17 -0.33 -3.36
C GLU A 32 4.04 -0.93 -2.56
N LEU A 33 4.06 -2.25 -2.47
CA LEU A 33 3.19 -3.01 -1.60
C LEU A 33 3.93 -3.28 -0.29
N ILE A 34 3.34 -2.87 0.83
CA ILE A 34 3.92 -3.05 2.17
C ILE A 34 3.17 -4.15 2.90
N ASN A 35 3.88 -5.17 3.37
CA ASN A 35 3.31 -6.15 4.30
C ASN A 35 3.30 -5.58 5.73
N THR A 36 2.11 -5.26 6.24
CA THR A 36 1.96 -4.71 7.59
C THR A 36 1.70 -5.78 8.65
N SER A 37 1.08 -6.91 8.29
CA SER A 37 0.94 -8.08 9.16
C SER A 37 0.41 -9.31 8.41
N GLY A 38 1.10 -10.46 8.47
CA GLY A 38 0.61 -11.71 7.88
C GLY A 38 0.25 -11.56 6.38
N ASN A 39 -1.04 -11.62 6.07
CA ASN A 39 -1.60 -11.43 4.72
C ASN A 39 -2.23 -10.03 4.52
N ALA A 40 -1.97 -9.09 5.42
CA ALA A 40 -2.40 -7.70 5.32
C ALA A 40 -1.35 -6.91 4.54
N PHE A 41 -1.72 -6.53 3.32
CA PHE A 41 -0.90 -5.72 2.44
C PHE A 41 -1.57 -4.39 2.17
N GLU A 42 -0.76 -3.35 2.11
CA GLU A 42 -1.15 -1.97 1.84
C GLU A 42 -0.44 -1.50 0.57
N LEU A 43 -1.10 -0.69 -0.25
CA LEU A 43 -0.46 -0.09 -1.42
C LEU A 43 -0.08 1.35 -1.10
N PHE A 44 1.22 1.61 -1.09
CA PHE A 44 1.82 2.83 -0.57
C PHE A 44 2.63 3.54 -1.66
N PRO A 45 2.56 4.87 -1.78
CA PRO A 45 3.45 5.63 -2.65
C PRO A 45 4.84 5.76 -2.03
N LYS A 46 5.89 5.57 -2.82
CA LYS A 46 7.30 5.66 -2.39
C LYS A 46 7.77 7.09 -2.10
N GLN A 47 7.14 8.10 -2.72
CA GLN A 47 7.53 9.50 -2.58
C GLN A 47 6.71 10.24 -1.50
N ASP A 48 7.29 11.34 -1.00
CA ASP A 48 6.87 12.15 0.16
C ASP A 48 5.38 12.56 0.18
N ALA A 49 4.96 13.09 1.34
CA ALA A 49 3.60 13.44 1.80
C ALA A 49 2.55 13.92 0.78
N VAL A 50 2.95 14.48 -0.37
CA VAL A 50 2.07 14.84 -1.49
C VAL A 50 1.33 13.62 -2.06
N TYR A 51 1.94 12.44 -2.01
CA TYR A 51 1.33 11.20 -2.49
C TYR A 51 0.58 10.43 -1.41
N ALA A 52 0.82 10.72 -0.11
CA ALA A 52 0.28 9.96 1.02
C ALA A 52 -1.26 9.83 1.00
N THR A 53 -1.97 10.77 0.36
CA THR A 53 -3.43 10.70 0.19
C THR A 53 -3.90 9.60 -0.76
N GLN A 54 -3.02 9.06 -1.62
CA GLN A 54 -3.31 7.98 -2.57
C GLN A 54 -3.04 6.58 -2.03
N TYR A 55 -2.61 6.49 -0.77
CA TYR A 55 -2.53 5.25 -0.02
C TYR A 55 -3.81 4.41 -0.15
N ILE A 56 -3.67 3.09 -0.32
CA ILE A 56 -4.80 2.15 -0.21
C ILE A 56 -4.57 1.27 1.02
N PRO A 57 -5.50 1.28 1.98
CA PRO A 57 -5.36 0.53 3.22
C PRO A 57 -5.40 -0.99 3.02
N ALA A 58 -4.93 -1.69 4.04
CA ALA A 58 -5.09 -3.14 4.13
C ALA A 58 -6.58 -3.51 4.10
N LYS A 59 -6.98 -4.65 3.58
CA LYS A 59 -6.21 -5.83 3.14
C LYS A 59 -6.28 -5.95 1.62
N VAL A 60 -5.27 -5.44 0.91
CA VAL A 60 -5.19 -5.59 -0.56
C VAL A 60 -4.92 -7.06 -0.90
N THR A 61 -5.80 -7.65 -1.71
CA THR A 61 -5.76 -9.09 -2.04
C THR A 61 -5.38 -9.36 -3.48
N GLU A 62 -5.73 -8.45 -4.39
CA GLU A 62 -5.38 -8.54 -5.80
C GLU A 62 -4.90 -7.19 -6.33
N ILE A 63 -3.95 -7.24 -7.24
CA ILE A 63 -3.33 -6.06 -7.85
C ILE A 63 -3.06 -6.31 -9.33
N ALA A 64 -3.00 -5.24 -10.11
CA ALA A 64 -2.38 -5.24 -11.42
C ALA A 64 -2.00 -3.82 -11.80
N TRP A 65 -1.07 -3.66 -12.73
CA TRP A 65 -0.64 -2.33 -13.15
C TRP A 65 -0.10 -2.32 -14.59
N ASP A 66 -0.11 -1.12 -15.17
CA ASP A 66 0.63 -0.73 -16.36
C ASP A 66 1.35 0.60 -16.08
N ASP A 67 1.92 1.22 -17.12
CA ASP A 67 2.68 2.47 -17.00
C ASP A 67 1.82 3.68 -16.57
N ARG A 68 0.49 3.57 -16.62
CA ARG A 68 -0.44 4.66 -16.33
C ARG A 68 -1.24 4.43 -15.05
N TYR A 69 -1.67 3.19 -14.82
CA TYR A 69 -2.60 2.87 -13.76
C TYR A 69 -2.14 1.70 -12.91
N ILE A 70 -2.47 1.80 -11.62
CA ILE A 70 -2.50 0.65 -10.71
C ILE A 70 -3.96 0.39 -10.36
N ILE A 71 -4.38 -0.87 -10.42
CA ILE A 71 -5.67 -1.33 -9.92
C ILE A 71 -5.46 -2.23 -8.72
N ALA A 72 -6.34 -2.11 -7.72
CA ALA A 72 -6.28 -2.93 -6.51
C ALA A 72 -7.68 -3.39 -6.09
N LYS A 73 -7.77 -4.63 -5.64
CA LYS A 73 -8.90 -5.18 -4.89
C LYS A 73 -8.51 -5.28 -3.43
N GLN A 74 -9.38 -4.78 -2.56
CA GLN A 74 -9.25 -4.79 -1.12
C GLN A 74 -10.45 -5.52 -0.53
N ILE A 75 -10.21 -6.31 0.53
CA ILE A 75 -11.28 -6.93 1.31
C ILE A 75 -11.30 -6.29 2.70
N GLU A 76 -12.47 -5.82 3.11
CA GLU A 76 -12.71 -5.38 4.48
C GLU A 76 -13.50 -6.45 5.26
N GLU A 77 -12.96 -6.81 6.42
CA GLU A 77 -13.65 -7.61 7.42
C GLU A 77 -14.46 -6.65 8.31
N LYS A 78 -15.79 -6.72 8.25
CA LYS A 78 -16.64 -5.87 9.09
C LYS A 78 -16.76 -6.50 10.48
N SER A 79 -16.37 -5.80 11.53
CA SER A 79 -16.66 -6.25 12.90
C SER A 79 -18.17 -6.26 13.15
N ASP A 80 -18.70 -7.32 13.78
CA ASP A 80 -20.08 -7.28 14.28
C ASP A 80 -20.10 -6.34 15.49
N PRO A 81 -20.89 -5.25 15.47
CA PRO A 81 -20.94 -4.30 16.58
C PRO A 81 -21.38 -4.94 17.91
N ASN A 82 -22.08 -6.09 17.86
CA ASN A 82 -22.52 -6.83 19.05
C ASN A 82 -21.57 -7.99 19.41
N ASN A 83 -20.64 -8.36 18.53
CA ASN A 83 -19.64 -9.38 18.79
C ASN A 83 -18.34 -9.10 18.01
N PRO A 84 -17.39 -8.35 18.59
CA PRO A 84 -16.13 -8.04 17.92
C PRO A 84 -15.34 -9.28 17.46
N GLU A 85 -15.46 -10.41 18.17
CA GLU A 85 -14.84 -11.69 17.77
C GLU A 85 -15.51 -12.33 16.56
N ALA A 86 -16.77 -11.97 16.26
CA ALA A 86 -17.49 -12.41 15.05
C ALA A 86 -17.10 -11.64 13.79
N ALA A 87 -16.14 -10.70 13.85
CA ALA A 87 -15.55 -10.08 12.66
C ALA A 87 -15.10 -11.12 11.62
N MET A 88 -14.65 -12.31 12.08
CA MET A 88 -14.26 -13.44 11.25
C MET A 88 -15.42 -14.09 10.45
N THR A 89 -16.68 -13.85 10.83
CA THR A 89 -17.88 -14.47 10.22
C THR A 89 -18.68 -13.50 9.34
N ASN A 90 -18.31 -12.22 9.33
CA ASN A 90 -19.05 -11.18 8.61
C ASN A 90 -18.70 -11.13 7.13
N LYS A 91 -19.72 -10.88 6.30
CA LYS A 91 -19.64 -10.79 4.84
C LYS A 91 -18.43 -9.95 4.40
N GLN A 92 -17.57 -10.56 3.59
CA GLN A 92 -16.43 -9.88 2.96
C GLN A 92 -16.97 -8.75 2.08
N ASN A 93 -16.63 -7.51 2.42
CA ASN A 93 -16.91 -6.36 1.57
C ASN A 93 -15.72 -6.17 0.65
N GLU A 94 -15.97 -6.20 -0.65
CA GLU A 94 -14.94 -5.99 -1.66
C GLU A 94 -14.95 -4.52 -2.10
N HIS A 95 -13.78 -3.91 -2.04
CA HIS A 95 -13.53 -2.56 -2.51
C HIS A 95 -12.49 -2.58 -3.61
N TYR A 96 -12.74 -1.77 -4.62
CA TYR A 96 -11.89 -1.68 -5.79
C TYR A 96 -11.38 -0.26 -5.95
N TRP A 97 -10.13 -0.16 -6.38
CA TRP A 97 -9.41 1.09 -6.47
C TRP A 97 -8.70 1.21 -7.81
N ILE A 98 -8.58 2.43 -8.30
CA ILE A 98 -7.73 2.78 -9.45
C ILE A 98 -6.86 3.96 -9.03
N ILE A 99 -5.55 3.87 -9.27
CA ILE A 99 -4.60 4.96 -9.10
C ILE A 99 -4.13 5.37 -10.48
N ASP A 100 -4.35 6.63 -10.86
CA ASP A 100 -3.65 7.30 -11.96
C ASP A 100 -2.30 7.77 -11.43
N VAL A 101 -1.25 7.06 -11.85
CA VAL A 101 0.13 7.27 -11.37
C VAL A 101 0.59 8.67 -11.80
N LYS A 102 0.43 8.99 -13.08
CA LYS A 102 0.89 10.26 -13.67
C LYS A 102 0.27 11.50 -13.00
N HIS A 103 -1.02 11.44 -12.68
CA HIS A 103 -1.73 12.59 -12.09
C HIS A 103 -1.85 12.50 -10.57
N ASN A 104 -1.19 11.52 -9.94
CA ASN A 104 -1.25 11.29 -8.51
C ASN A 104 -2.70 11.31 -7.98
N LYS A 105 -3.58 10.51 -8.59
CA LYS A 105 -5.01 10.53 -8.29
C LYS A 105 -5.58 9.13 -8.08
N ARG A 106 -6.13 8.89 -6.88
CA ARG A 106 -6.87 7.69 -6.51
C ARG A 106 -8.36 7.87 -6.75
N PHE A 107 -8.95 6.81 -7.24
CA PHE A 107 -10.37 6.64 -7.50
C PHE A 107 -10.85 5.42 -6.70
N GLY A 108 -12.00 5.56 -6.03
CA GLY A 108 -12.55 4.55 -5.14
C GLY A 108 -12.75 5.05 -3.70
N PRO A 109 -13.21 4.19 -2.79
CA PRO A 109 -13.49 2.77 -3.02
C PRO A 109 -14.73 2.58 -3.92
N TYR A 110 -14.62 1.67 -4.88
CA TYR A 110 -15.73 1.27 -5.74
C TYR A 110 -16.27 -0.10 -5.33
N ASN A 111 -17.55 -0.38 -5.65
CA ASN A 111 -18.01 -1.75 -5.80
C ASN A 111 -17.59 -2.32 -7.17
N GLU A 112 -17.76 -3.63 -7.37
CA GLU A 112 -17.33 -4.31 -8.61
C GLU A 112 -17.93 -3.68 -9.87
N LYS A 113 -19.24 -3.39 -9.88
CA LYS A 113 -19.90 -2.78 -11.04
C LYS A 113 -19.30 -1.43 -11.40
N GLN A 114 -19.16 -0.54 -10.41
CA GLN A 114 -18.54 0.79 -10.60
C GLN A 114 -17.09 0.66 -11.08
N PHE A 115 -16.35 -0.30 -10.53
CA PHE A 115 -14.98 -0.55 -10.94
C PHE A 115 -14.89 -1.01 -12.40
N LEU A 116 -15.74 -1.94 -12.84
CA LEU A 116 -15.75 -2.39 -14.23
C LEU A 116 -16.10 -1.26 -15.20
N GLU A 117 -17.07 -0.41 -14.84
CA GLU A 117 -17.43 0.78 -15.62
C GLU A 117 -16.25 1.77 -15.71
N GLN A 118 -15.57 2.06 -14.60
CA GLN A 118 -14.41 2.96 -14.60
C GLN A 118 -13.19 2.34 -15.30
N LYS A 119 -12.96 1.04 -15.15
CA LYS A 119 -11.89 0.29 -15.82
C LYS A 119 -12.05 0.36 -17.33
N ASP A 120 -13.27 0.21 -17.84
CA ASP A 120 -13.60 0.38 -19.25
C ASP A 120 -13.43 1.85 -19.70
N ALA A 121 -13.96 2.81 -18.94
CA ALA A 121 -13.84 4.24 -19.24
C ALA A 121 -12.38 4.70 -19.34
N PHE A 122 -11.51 4.20 -18.47
CA PHE A 122 -10.06 4.48 -18.48
C PHE A 122 -9.27 3.60 -19.45
N LYS A 123 -9.93 2.62 -20.09
CA LYS A 123 -9.36 1.66 -21.05
C LYS A 123 -8.25 0.79 -20.45
N ILE A 124 -8.40 0.43 -19.17
CA ILE A 124 -7.44 -0.41 -18.44
C ILE A 124 -7.68 -1.87 -18.82
N LYS A 125 -6.71 -2.48 -19.51
CA LYS A 125 -6.81 -3.87 -19.99
C LYS A 125 -6.19 -4.90 -19.05
N LYS A 126 -5.51 -4.45 -18.00
CA LYS A 126 -4.80 -5.33 -17.06
C LYS A 126 -5.77 -6.20 -16.28
N GLN A 127 -5.41 -7.46 -16.12
CA GLN A 127 -6.16 -8.42 -15.31
C GLN A 127 -5.49 -8.55 -13.95
N PHE A 128 -6.32 -8.72 -12.92
CA PHE A 128 -5.84 -8.92 -11.56
C PHE A 128 -4.97 -10.18 -11.45
N GLN A 129 -3.93 -10.08 -10.63
CA GLN A 129 -3.23 -11.21 -10.04
C GLN A 129 -3.32 -11.13 -8.53
N THR A 130 -3.26 -12.27 -7.84
CA THR A 130 -3.25 -12.26 -6.38
C THR A 130 -1.95 -11.68 -5.86
N VAL A 131 -2.03 -10.93 -4.76
CA VAL A 131 -0.85 -10.40 -4.06
C VAL A 131 0.09 -11.52 -3.66
N GLU A 132 -0.43 -12.68 -3.22
CA GLU A 132 0.37 -13.85 -2.87
C GLU A 132 1.23 -14.35 -4.03
N THR A 133 0.63 -14.46 -5.23
CA THR A 133 1.35 -14.90 -6.44
C THR A 133 2.46 -13.90 -6.77
N TYR A 134 2.14 -12.62 -6.81
CA TYR A 134 3.11 -11.56 -7.09
C TYR A 134 4.29 -11.56 -6.10
N VAL A 135 4.00 -11.60 -4.79
CA VAL A 135 5.04 -11.63 -3.74
C VAL A 135 5.93 -12.87 -3.86
N LYS A 136 5.36 -14.03 -4.19
CA LYS A 136 6.11 -15.26 -4.40
C LYS A 136 7.04 -15.17 -5.61
N GLU A 137 6.61 -14.55 -6.70
CA GLU A 137 7.42 -14.34 -7.90
C GLU A 137 8.54 -13.33 -7.63
N PHE A 138 8.23 -12.19 -7.02
CA PHE A 138 9.21 -11.17 -6.65
C PHE A 138 10.35 -11.73 -5.80
N LYS A 139 10.03 -12.59 -4.82
CA LYS A 139 11.02 -13.25 -3.95
C LYS A 139 11.93 -14.23 -4.70
N LYS A 140 11.45 -14.86 -5.79
CA LYS A 140 12.28 -15.76 -6.61
C LYS A 140 13.26 -14.99 -7.47
N GLU A 141 12.87 -13.81 -7.96
CA GLU A 141 13.73 -12.97 -8.79
C GLU A 141 14.81 -12.24 -7.99
N SER A 142 14.58 -12.05 -6.69
CA SER A 142 15.49 -11.36 -5.77
C SER A 142 16.50 -12.29 -5.05
N ALA A 143 16.46 -13.60 -5.34
CA ALA A 143 17.29 -14.63 -4.71
C ALA A 143 18.40 -15.11 -5.66
#